data_AF-A0A0G0TZN3-F1
#
_entry.id   AF-A0A0G0TZN3-F1
#
_cell.length_a   1.000
_cell.length_b   1.000
_cell.length_c   1.000
_cell.angle_alpha   90.00
_cell.angle_beta   90.00
_cell.angle_gamma   90.00
#
_symmetry.space_group_name_H-M   'P 1'
#
loop_
_entity.id
_entity.type
_entity.pdbx_description
1 polymer ?
#
loop_
_entity_poly.entity_id
_entity_poly.type
_entity_poly.pdbx_seq_one_letter_code
_entity_poly.pdbx_strand_id
1 'polypeptide(L)'
;MKDKPSFLTKMNQKGVIYPLTLLLLAVMGLLIFLLVTTFFPFKSSLFSTIYPKTTSQAASNPDPKVPAAPQAVTITNPPNNSVLETSSEVMINFSVTDNIGVVKVDITINGELFCSVDSPPYECSWRVPSLKDTSYIIKAQAYDKEGNISSSEVIVKSR
;
A
#
# COMPACT_ATOMS: atom_id res chain seq x y z
N MET A 1 -42.68 12.34 69.10
CA MET A 1 -42.05 11.00 69.21
C MET A 1 -41.97 10.43 67.81
N LYS A 2 -40.76 10.08 67.35
CA LYS A 2 -40.41 9.29 66.14
C LYS A 2 -40.61 9.99 64.78
N ASP A 3 -39.53 10.40 64.13
CA ASP A 3 -38.67 9.63 63.18
C ASP A 3 -39.33 9.62 61.79
N LYS A 4 -38.74 10.05 60.67
CA LYS A 4 -37.37 9.85 60.17
C LYS A 4 -37.21 10.71 58.90
N PRO A 5 -36.09 11.42 58.64
CA PRO A 5 -35.86 12.02 57.34
C PRO A 5 -35.61 10.94 56.28
N SER A 6 -36.34 11.01 55.17
CA SER A 6 -36.18 10.14 54.00
C SER A 6 -34.76 10.28 53.42
N PHE A 7 -33.99 9.20 53.53
CA PHE A 7 -32.61 9.06 53.06
C PHE A 7 -32.49 8.97 51.52
N LEU A 8 -33.58 9.15 50.76
CA LEU A 8 -33.54 8.99 49.29
C LEU A 8 -33.42 10.34 48.55
N THR A 9 -32.69 11.28 49.13
CA THR A 9 -32.12 12.41 48.38
C THR A 9 -30.76 11.98 47.85
N LYS A 10 -30.65 11.94 46.51
CA LYS A 10 -29.46 11.72 45.66
C LYS A 10 -29.24 10.29 45.15
N MET A 11 -30.02 9.93 44.16
CA MET A 11 -29.46 9.24 42.98
C MET A 11 -29.39 10.23 41.82
N ASN A 12 -28.53 11.26 41.96
CA ASN A 12 -28.00 11.93 40.78
C ASN A 12 -26.72 11.18 40.43
N GLN A 13 -26.89 10.18 39.57
CA GLN A 13 -25.87 9.40 38.91
C GLN A 13 -25.07 10.33 37.99
N LYS A 14 -24.30 11.25 38.56
CA LYS A 14 -23.26 11.98 37.81
C LYS A 14 -22.15 10.97 37.61
N GLY A 15 -22.15 10.33 36.44
CA GLY A 15 -21.04 9.53 35.94
C GLY A 15 -19.80 10.41 35.79
N VAL A 16 -19.13 10.69 36.91
CA VAL A 16 -17.80 11.29 36.93
C VAL A 16 -16.84 10.14 36.67
N ILE A 17 -16.56 9.89 35.38
CA ILE A 17 -15.48 9.00 34.99
C ILE A 17 -14.19 9.70 35.40
N TYR A 18 -13.50 9.16 36.40
CA TYR A 18 -12.24 9.72 36.85
C TYR A 18 -11.20 9.58 35.71
N PRO A 19 -10.33 10.58 35.48
CA PRO A 19 -9.35 10.52 34.41
C PRO A 19 -8.45 9.28 34.50
N LEU A 20 -8.18 8.80 35.72
CA LEU A 20 -7.43 7.57 35.96
C LEU A 20 -8.18 6.31 35.50
N THR A 21 -9.50 6.25 35.66
CA THR A 21 -10.28 5.09 35.19
C THR A 21 -10.39 5.06 33.67
N LEU A 22 -10.45 6.23 33.02
CA LEU A 22 -10.40 6.32 31.57
C LEU A 22 -9.03 5.89 31.02
N LEU A 23 -7.95 6.31 31.68
CA LEU A 23 -6.58 5.90 31.34
C LEU A 23 -6.40 4.38 31.49
N LEU A 24 -6.91 3.81 32.58
CA LEU A 24 -6.83 2.37 32.83
C LEU A 24 -7.59 1.56 31.76
N LEU A 25 -8.78 2.02 31.36
CA LEU A 25 -9.57 1.40 30.29
C LEU A 25 -8.87 1.50 28.93
N ALA A 26 -8.25 2.64 28.61
CA ALA A 26 -7.49 2.82 27.38
C ALA A 26 -6.26 1.89 27.32
N VAL A 27 -5.52 1.75 28.41
CA VAL A 27 -4.37 0.84 28.52
C VAL A 27 -4.80 -0.61 28.39
N MET A 28 -5.90 -1.00 29.06
CA MET A 28 -6.47 -2.34 28.94
C MET A 28 -6.91 -2.66 27.51
N GLY A 29 -7.54 -1.71 26.83
CA GLY A 29 -7.95 -1.83 25.43
C GLY A 29 -6.77 -2.00 24.48
N LEU A 30 -5.70 -1.23 24.67
CA LEU A 30 -4.48 -1.34 23.87
C LEU A 30 -3.77 -2.69 24.09
N LEU A 31 -3.71 -3.16 25.33
CA LEU A 31 -3.17 -4.48 25.68
C LEU A 31 -3.99 -5.61 25.06
N ILE A 32 -5.33 -5.53 25.13
CA ILE A 32 -6.22 -6.52 24.50
C ILE A 32 -6.05 -6.50 22.98
N PHE A 33 -5.97 -5.32 22.36
CA PHE A 33 -5.76 -5.20 20.92
C PHE A 33 -4.42 -5.80 20.49
N LEU A 34 -3.33 -5.46 21.18
CA LEU A 34 -2.00 -6.04 20.92
C LEU A 34 -2.01 -7.57 21.11
N LEU A 35 -2.68 -8.07 22.14
CA LEU A 35 -2.82 -9.49 22.39
C LEU A 35 -3.66 -10.19 21.30
N VAL A 36 -4.75 -9.58 20.83
CA VAL A 36 -5.54 -10.12 19.71
C VAL A 36 -4.72 -10.15 18.41
N THR A 37 -3.89 -9.13 18.15
CA THR A 37 -3.03 -9.12 16.95
C THR A 37 -1.92 -10.19 16.97
N THR A 38 -1.47 -10.65 18.15
CA THR A 38 -0.46 -11.70 18.26
C THR A 38 -1.03 -13.11 18.29
N PHE A 39 -2.25 -13.30 18.83
CA PHE A 39 -2.90 -14.62 18.93
C PHE A 39 -3.81 -14.98 17.75
N PHE A 40 -4.25 -14.00 16.94
CA PHE A 40 -4.99 -14.22 15.70
C PHE A 40 -4.20 -13.71 14.50
N PRO A 41 -3.12 -14.40 14.07
CA PRO A 41 -2.64 -14.19 12.72
C PRO A 41 -3.80 -14.53 11.80
N PHE A 42 -4.21 -13.58 10.97
CA PHE A 42 -5.21 -13.82 9.94
C PHE A 42 -4.75 -15.01 9.09
N LYS A 43 -5.29 -16.20 9.34
CA LYS A 43 -4.95 -17.40 8.57
C LYS A 43 -5.55 -17.19 7.18
N SER A 44 -4.72 -16.70 6.26
CA SER A 44 -5.03 -16.45 4.85
C SER A 44 -5.58 -17.67 4.10
N SER A 45 -5.52 -18.86 4.71
CA SER A 45 -6.09 -20.10 4.18
C SER A 45 -7.61 -20.05 3.99
N LEU A 46 -8.36 -19.30 4.81
CA LEU A 46 -9.81 -19.16 4.59
C LEU A 46 -10.13 -18.18 3.46
N PHE A 47 -9.35 -17.11 3.31
CA PHE A 47 -9.46 -16.21 2.16
C PHE A 47 -9.11 -16.94 0.86
N SER A 48 -8.16 -17.87 0.86
CA SER A 48 -7.85 -18.66 -0.34
C SER A 48 -8.98 -19.59 -0.80
N THR A 49 -9.92 -19.96 0.08
CA THR A 49 -11.03 -20.88 -0.26
C THR A 49 -12.23 -20.14 -0.85
N ILE A 50 -12.45 -18.87 -0.45
CA ILE A 50 -13.55 -18.03 -0.95
C ILE A 50 -13.08 -16.99 -1.98
N TYR A 51 -11.78 -16.66 -1.97
CA TYR A 51 -11.06 -15.89 -2.97
C TYR A 51 -9.85 -16.70 -3.45
N PRO A 52 -10.06 -17.75 -4.27
CA PRO A 52 -8.94 -18.44 -4.88
C PRO A 52 -8.13 -17.44 -5.70
N LYS A 53 -6.89 -17.18 -5.28
CA LYS A 53 -5.90 -16.60 -6.19
C LYS A 53 -5.68 -17.68 -7.24
N THR A 54 -6.12 -17.44 -8.47
CA THR A 54 -5.97 -18.37 -9.58
C THR A 54 -4.48 -18.63 -9.77
N THR A 55 -4.00 -19.76 -9.24
CA THR A 55 -2.78 -20.37 -9.72
C THR A 55 -3.02 -20.68 -11.18
N SER A 56 -2.41 -19.87 -12.05
CA SER A 56 -2.25 -20.23 -13.45
C SER A 56 -1.53 -21.57 -13.49
N GLN A 57 -2.26 -22.64 -13.80
CA GLN A 57 -1.67 -23.82 -14.41
C GLN A 57 -2.70 -24.63 -15.21
N ALA A 58 -2.31 -24.85 -16.47
CA ALA A 58 -2.67 -25.94 -17.38
C ALA A 58 -3.97 -25.87 -18.22
N ALA A 59 -3.78 -25.45 -19.47
CA ALA A 59 -4.19 -26.13 -20.70
C ALA A 59 -5.63 -26.70 -20.82
N SER A 60 -6.50 -25.96 -21.51
CA SER A 60 -7.02 -26.31 -22.86
C SER A 60 -8.18 -25.37 -23.22
N ASN A 61 -8.14 -24.85 -24.45
CA ASN A 61 -9.12 -23.98 -25.10
C ASN A 61 -8.99 -22.47 -24.83
N PRO A 62 -8.45 -21.65 -25.76
CA PRO A 62 -8.55 -20.21 -25.64
C PRO A 62 -9.98 -19.79 -25.98
N ASP A 63 -10.76 -19.42 -24.97
CA ASP A 63 -11.90 -18.53 -25.19
C ASP A 63 -11.32 -17.15 -25.56
N PRO A 64 -11.52 -16.64 -26.78
CA PRO A 64 -11.00 -15.34 -27.14
C PRO A 64 -11.92 -14.28 -26.53
N LYS A 65 -11.32 -13.31 -25.83
CA LYS A 65 -11.89 -11.97 -25.54
C LYS A 65 -12.28 -11.70 -24.09
N VAL A 66 -11.31 -11.76 -23.18
CA VAL A 66 -11.17 -10.73 -22.14
C VAL A 66 -9.69 -10.37 -22.04
N PRO A 67 -9.27 -9.11 -22.29
CA PRO A 67 -7.92 -8.67 -21.97
C PRO A 67 -7.68 -8.85 -20.47
N ALA A 68 -6.66 -9.61 -20.11
CA ALA A 68 -6.23 -9.71 -18.72
C ALA A 68 -5.51 -8.41 -18.32
N ALA A 69 -5.64 -8.01 -17.06
CA ALA A 69 -4.89 -6.87 -16.51
C ALA A 69 -3.38 -7.02 -16.77
N PRO A 70 -2.60 -5.92 -16.81
CA PRO A 70 -1.16 -6.00 -17.02
C PRO A 70 -0.52 -6.92 -15.98
N GLN A 71 0.01 -8.07 -16.41
CA GLN A 71 0.42 -9.12 -15.47
C GLN A 71 1.49 -8.64 -14.48
N ALA A 72 2.42 -7.79 -14.94
CA ALA A 72 3.41 -7.14 -14.09
C ALA A 72 4.01 -5.92 -14.79
N VAL A 73 4.35 -4.90 -14.01
CA VAL A 73 5.31 -3.85 -14.35
C VAL A 73 6.46 -3.90 -13.36
N THR A 74 7.70 -3.89 -13.82
CA THR A 74 8.89 -3.96 -12.94
C THR A 74 9.89 -2.87 -13.32
N ILE A 75 10.31 -2.06 -12.36
CA ILE A 75 11.44 -1.15 -12.53
C ILE A 75 12.73 -1.99 -12.50
N THR A 76 13.46 -2.01 -13.60
CA THR A 76 14.70 -2.79 -13.76
C THR A 76 15.94 -1.93 -13.51
N ASN A 77 15.83 -0.62 -13.72
CA ASN A 77 16.87 0.34 -13.39
C ASN A 77 16.24 1.68 -12.97
N PRO A 78 16.74 2.35 -11.92
CA PRO A 78 17.68 1.84 -10.92
C PRO A 78 17.06 0.71 -10.06
N PRO A 79 17.84 -0.28 -9.59
CA PRO A 79 17.38 -1.25 -8.60
C PRO A 79 16.97 -0.60 -7.27
N ASN A 80 16.14 -1.29 -6.49
CA ASN A 80 15.79 -0.84 -5.15
C ASN A 80 17.02 -0.64 -4.25
N ASN A 81 17.00 0.43 -3.45
CA ASN A 81 18.08 0.91 -2.58
C ASN A 81 19.35 1.37 -3.30
N SER A 82 19.27 1.69 -4.60
CA SER A 82 20.40 2.29 -5.33
C SER A 82 20.82 3.62 -4.73
N VAL A 83 22.13 3.88 -4.76
CA VAL A 83 22.71 5.17 -4.38
C VAL A 83 23.17 5.89 -5.64
N LEU A 84 22.65 7.09 -5.88
CA LEU A 84 22.82 7.84 -7.13
C LEU A 84 23.57 9.14 -6.87
N GLU A 85 24.43 9.54 -7.81
CA GLU A 85 25.13 10.82 -7.72
C GLU A 85 24.16 11.98 -7.91
N THR A 86 24.21 12.97 -7.02
CA THR A 86 23.48 14.23 -7.19
C THR A 86 23.78 14.88 -8.55
N SER A 87 22.77 15.45 -9.21
CA SER A 87 22.86 16.09 -10.53
C SER A 87 23.25 15.19 -11.71
N SER A 88 23.34 13.86 -11.51
CA SER A 88 23.55 12.91 -12.60
C SER A 88 22.25 12.64 -13.38
N GLU A 89 22.41 12.19 -14.62
CA GLU A 89 21.31 11.64 -15.42
C GLU A 89 21.24 10.13 -15.20
N VAL A 90 20.06 9.66 -14.84
CA VAL A 90 19.75 8.25 -14.59
C VAL A 90 18.59 7.85 -15.50
N MET A 91 18.83 6.82 -16.32
CA MET A 91 17.78 6.21 -17.13
C MET A 91 16.93 5.29 -16.25
N ILE A 92 15.65 5.62 -16.08
CA ILE A 92 14.69 4.74 -15.42
C ILE A 92 14.17 3.76 -16.47
N ASN A 93 14.51 2.48 -16.34
CA ASN A 93 14.05 1.41 -17.23
C ASN A 93 13.00 0.56 -16.51
N PHE A 94 11.96 0.15 -17.24
CA PHE A 94 10.95 -0.76 -16.71
C PHE A 94 10.52 -1.79 -17.76
N SER A 95 10.04 -2.95 -17.29
CA SER A 95 9.56 -4.04 -18.13
C SER A 95 8.08 -4.32 -17.85
N VAL A 96 7.38 -4.76 -18.89
CA VAL A 96 5.96 -5.12 -18.85
C VAL A 96 5.81 -6.47 -19.53
N THR A 97 5.30 -7.47 -18.81
CA THR A 97 5.35 -8.89 -19.25
C THR A 97 4.10 -9.37 -20.01
N ASP A 98 2.99 -8.61 -19.97
CA ASP A 98 1.77 -8.89 -20.75
C ASP A 98 1.34 -7.62 -21.49
N ASN A 99 1.90 -7.41 -22.68
CA ASN A 99 1.85 -6.15 -23.40
C ASN A 99 0.64 -6.01 -24.33
N ILE A 100 -0.26 -7.00 -24.39
CA ILE A 100 -1.43 -6.94 -25.27
C ILE A 100 -2.49 -5.97 -24.71
N GLY A 101 -2.55 -5.81 -23.39
CA GLY A 101 -3.51 -4.95 -22.70
C GLY A 101 -3.01 -3.54 -22.35
N VAL A 102 -1.69 -3.32 -22.24
CA VAL A 102 -1.14 -2.06 -21.71
C VAL A 102 -1.26 -0.91 -22.70
N VAL A 103 -1.88 0.19 -22.26
CA VAL A 103 -2.05 1.42 -23.04
C VAL A 103 -1.09 2.53 -22.63
N LYS A 104 -0.61 2.51 -21.38
CA LYS A 104 0.43 3.43 -20.88
C LYS A 104 1.07 2.95 -19.60
N VAL A 105 2.25 3.49 -19.31
CA VAL A 105 2.91 3.41 -18.02
C VAL A 105 3.22 4.82 -17.53
N ASP A 106 2.69 5.18 -16.38
CA ASP A 106 3.03 6.42 -15.70
C ASP A 106 4.16 6.16 -14.70
N ILE A 107 5.18 7.01 -14.73
CA ILE A 107 6.24 7.06 -13.73
C ILE A 107 5.99 8.26 -12.83
N THR A 108 5.94 8.02 -11.52
CA THR A 108 5.89 9.08 -10.51
C THR A 108 7.15 9.06 -9.65
N ILE A 109 7.59 10.24 -9.23
CA ILE A 109 8.69 10.42 -8.27
C ILE A 109 8.12 11.18 -7.08
N ASN A 110 8.19 10.56 -5.90
CA ASN A 110 7.58 11.07 -4.66
C ASN A 110 6.07 11.38 -4.80
N GLY A 111 5.38 10.60 -5.65
CA GLY A 111 3.95 10.76 -5.91
C GLY A 111 3.59 11.80 -6.97
N GLU A 112 4.55 12.56 -7.50
CA GLU A 112 4.34 13.49 -8.60
C GLU A 112 4.58 12.81 -9.95
N LEU A 113 3.68 13.00 -10.91
CA LEU A 113 3.85 12.48 -12.27
C LEU A 113 5.10 13.07 -12.89
N PHE A 114 6.05 12.20 -13.24
CA PHE A 114 7.32 12.57 -13.86
C PHE A 114 7.29 12.35 -15.37
N CYS A 115 6.78 11.21 -15.81
CA CYS A 115 6.85 10.76 -17.21
C CYS A 115 5.72 9.77 -17.50
N SER A 116 5.28 9.68 -18.75
CA SER A 116 4.31 8.68 -19.22
C SER A 116 4.81 8.10 -20.54
N VAL A 117 4.76 6.77 -20.67
CA VAL A 117 5.26 6.03 -21.83
C VAL A 117 4.19 5.05 -22.30
N ASP A 118 3.78 5.12 -23.56
CA ASP A 118 2.71 4.32 -24.15
C ASP A 118 3.19 3.12 -24.97
N SER A 119 4.50 3.04 -25.22
CA SER A 119 5.10 2.05 -26.10
C SER A 119 6.55 1.74 -25.72
N PRO A 120 7.03 0.50 -25.93
CA PRO A 120 8.45 0.19 -25.76
C PRO A 120 9.35 0.99 -26.73
N PRO A 121 10.57 1.38 -26.34
CA PRO A 121 11.23 1.06 -25.08
C PRO A 121 10.68 1.87 -23.90
N TYR A 122 10.48 1.17 -22.79
CA TYR A 122 9.87 1.70 -21.57
C TYR A 122 10.92 2.38 -20.70
N GLU A 123 11.19 3.65 -21.00
CA GLU A 123 12.30 4.40 -20.41
C GLU A 123 11.97 5.87 -20.16
N CYS A 124 12.51 6.44 -19.08
CA CYS A 124 12.46 7.87 -18.79
C CYS A 124 13.83 8.35 -18.28
N SER A 125 14.40 9.41 -18.86
CA SER A 125 15.62 10.03 -18.35
C SER A 125 15.30 10.96 -17.18
N TRP A 126 15.89 10.69 -16.02
CA TRP A 126 15.69 11.47 -14.80
C TRP A 126 16.99 12.11 -14.32
N ARG A 127 16.95 13.43 -14.11
CA ARG A 127 18.05 14.15 -13.46
C ARG A 127 17.87 14.10 -11.94
N VAL A 128 18.81 13.46 -11.25
CA VAL A 128 18.78 13.33 -9.78
C VAL A 128 18.91 14.72 -9.15
N PRO A 129 18.00 15.14 -8.26
CA PRO A 129 18.09 16.46 -7.63
C PRO A 129 19.36 16.62 -6.79
N SER A 130 19.78 17.86 -6.57
CA SER A 130 21.07 18.19 -5.94
C SER A 130 21.14 17.98 -4.43
N LEU A 131 20.01 17.68 -3.77
CA LEU A 131 19.97 17.39 -2.34
C LEU A 131 20.63 16.03 -2.08
N LYS A 132 21.66 16.01 -1.25
CA LYS A 132 22.33 14.78 -0.80
C LYS A 132 21.53 14.06 0.27
N ASP A 133 21.83 12.78 0.46
CA ASP A 133 21.25 11.93 1.48
C ASP A 133 19.71 11.88 1.48
N THR A 134 19.10 12.15 0.32
CA THR A 134 17.65 12.24 0.16
C THR A 134 17.13 11.00 -0.53
N SER A 135 16.07 10.41 0.02
CA SER A 135 15.40 9.27 -0.59
C SER A 135 14.33 9.75 -1.58
N TYR A 136 14.26 9.08 -2.73
CA TYR A 136 13.23 9.28 -3.75
C TYR A 136 12.49 7.96 -3.98
N ILE A 137 11.17 8.03 -3.96
CA ILE A 137 10.28 6.92 -4.26
C ILE A 137 9.94 7.00 -5.74
N ILE A 138 10.45 6.06 -6.54
CA ILE A 138 10.13 5.95 -7.97
C ILE A 138 9.10 4.84 -8.13
N LYS A 139 7.93 5.19 -8.67
CA LYS A 139 6.83 4.25 -8.86
C LYS A 139 6.42 4.19 -10.32
N ALA A 140 6.32 2.98 -10.86
CA ALA A 140 5.79 2.71 -12.18
C ALA A 140 4.37 2.15 -12.06
N GLN A 141 3.45 2.67 -12.86
CA GLN A 141 2.05 2.24 -12.90
C GLN A 141 1.67 1.94 -14.35
N ALA A 142 1.44 0.68 -14.68
CA ALA A 142 0.96 0.27 -16.00
C ALA A 142 -0.56 0.18 -16.00
N TYR A 143 -1.18 0.73 -17.03
CA TYR A 143 -2.62 0.81 -17.21
C TYR A 143 -3.02 0.01 -18.44
N ASP A 144 -4.12 -0.73 -18.37
CA ASP A 144 -4.78 -1.29 -19.55
C ASP A 144 -5.95 -0.42 -20.04
N LYS A 145 -6.57 -0.86 -21.14
CA LYS A 145 -7.71 -0.18 -21.76
C LYS A 145 -8.96 -0.19 -20.87
N GLU A 146 -9.10 -1.21 -20.04
CA GLU A 146 -10.19 -1.41 -19.09
C GLU A 146 -9.98 -0.62 -17.77
N GLY A 147 -8.82 0.02 -17.60
CA GLY A 147 -8.46 0.82 -16.44
C GLY A 147 -7.86 0.03 -15.29
N ASN A 148 -7.52 -1.25 -15.47
CA ASN A 148 -6.79 -2.02 -14.47
C ASN A 148 -5.34 -1.53 -14.37
N ILE A 149 -4.81 -1.57 -13.14
CA ILE A 149 -3.50 -1.01 -12.83
C ILE A 149 -2.61 -2.11 -12.23
N SER A 150 -1.39 -2.22 -12.76
CA SER A 150 -0.28 -2.92 -12.12
C SER A 150 0.77 -1.90 -11.71
N SER A 151 1.46 -2.12 -10.59
CA SER A 151 2.48 -1.17 -10.13
C SER A 151 3.68 -1.83 -9.50
N SER A 152 4.84 -1.18 -9.64
CA SER A 152 6.05 -1.46 -8.87
C SER A 152 6.67 -0.17 -8.36
N GLU A 153 7.52 -0.30 -7.35
CA GLU A 153 8.16 0.83 -6.69
C GLU A 153 9.59 0.45 -6.29
N VAL A 154 10.49 1.41 -6.39
CA VAL A 154 11.85 1.35 -5.85
C VAL A 154 12.14 2.63 -5.09
N ILE A 155 12.97 2.50 -4.05
CA ILE A 155 13.49 3.64 -3.29
C ILE A 155 14.95 3.80 -3.67
N VAL A 156 15.36 5.00 -4.03
CA VAL A 156 16.77 5.34 -4.29
C VAL A 156 17.22 6.47 -3.39
N LYS A 157 18.52 6.57 -3.11
CA LYS A 157 19.10 7.60 -2.26
C LYS A 157 20.14 8.41 -3.03
N SER A 158 20.13 9.73 -2.90
CA SER A 158 21.16 10.60 -3.49
C SER A 158 22.42 10.68 -2.61
N ARG A 159 23.59 10.85 -3.24
CA ARG A 159 24.87 11.14 -2.57
C ARG A 159 25.66 12.29 -3.19
#